data_AF-A0AAF0DGH3-F1
#
_entry.id   AF-A0AAF0DGH3-F1
#
_cell.length_a   1.000
_cell.length_b   1.000
_cell.length_c   1.000
_cell.angle_alpha   90.00
_cell.angle_beta   90.00
_cell.angle_gamma   90.00
#
_symmetry.space_group_name_H-M   'P 1'
#
loop_
_entity.id
_entity.type
_entity.pdbx_description
1 polymer ?
#
loop_
_entity_poly.entity_id
_entity_poly.type
_entity_poly.pdbx_seq_one_letter_code
_entity_poly.pdbx_strand_id
1 'polypeptide(L)'
;MSPEYRGMQRMFWPFGSGARMCSGMNVAWAELRLVTARVYSTYETGLDPVFLDKKGALLPEKERQQYFPFKMAEPIRFVKI
;
A
#
# COMPACT_ATOMS: atom_id res chain seq x y z
N MET A 1 -31.91 -4.33 3.10
CA MET A 1 -30.60 -3.70 2.74
C MET A 1 -30.83 -2.20 2.62
N SER A 2 -30.23 -1.37 3.47
CA SER A 2 -30.44 0.09 3.42
C SER A 2 -29.78 0.71 2.17
N PRO A 3 -30.25 1.88 1.70
CA PRO A 3 -29.62 2.61 0.60
C PRO A 3 -28.15 2.94 0.88
N GLU A 4 -27.82 3.27 2.13
CA GLU A 4 -26.46 3.57 2.60
C GLU A 4 -25.53 2.36 2.43
N TYR A 5 -25.99 1.17 2.81
CA TYR A 5 -25.23 -0.07 2.64
C TYR A 5 -24.88 -0.31 1.16
N ARG A 6 -25.83 -0.07 0.24
CA ARG A 6 -25.57 -0.16 -1.20
C ARG A 6 -24.61 0.92 -1.70
N GLY A 7 -24.58 2.08 -1.05
CA GLY A 7 -23.57 3.12 -1.28
C GLY A 7 -22.17 2.64 -0.92
N MET A 8 -22.01 2.08 0.28
CA MET A 8 -20.70 1.56 0.74
C MET A 8 -20.16 0.43 -0.13
N GLN A 9 -21.01 -0.51 -0.54
CA GLN A 9 -20.62 -1.63 -1.41
C GLN A 9 -20.10 -1.17 -2.79
N ARG A 10 -20.56 -0.02 -3.30
CA ARG A 10 -20.05 0.55 -4.55
C ARG A 10 -18.65 1.15 -4.42
N MET A 11 -18.25 1.58 -3.22
CA MET A 11 -16.99 2.31 -3.02
C MET A 11 -15.78 1.38 -2.90
N PHE A 12 -15.97 0.09 -2.61
CA PHE A 12 -14.85 -0.84 -2.50
C PHE A 12 -15.19 -2.20 -3.08
N TRP A 13 -14.78 -2.42 -4.34
CA TRP A 13 -15.00 -3.68 -5.06
C TRP A 13 -13.73 -4.25 -5.72
N PRO A 14 -12.64 -4.49 -4.98
CA PRO A 14 -11.35 -4.87 -5.56
C PRO A 14 -11.37 -6.20 -6.35
N PHE A 15 -12.35 -7.06 -6.09
CA PHE A 15 -12.44 -8.41 -6.68
C PHE A 15 -13.75 -8.70 -7.43
N GLY A 16 -14.60 -7.70 -7.71
CA GLY A 16 -15.95 -7.91 -8.27
C GLY A 16 -16.91 -8.74 -7.37
N SER A 17 -18.21 -8.80 -7.71
CA SER A 17 -19.13 -9.77 -7.09
C SER A 17 -20.12 -10.39 -8.08
N GLY A 18 -20.93 -11.30 -7.55
CA GLY A 18 -21.80 -12.16 -8.33
C GLY A 18 -21.00 -13.22 -9.07
N ALA A 19 -21.61 -13.77 -10.13
CA ALA A 19 -21.06 -14.89 -10.88
C ALA A 19 -19.74 -14.58 -11.63
N ARG A 20 -19.36 -13.30 -11.74
CA ARG A 20 -18.14 -12.84 -12.44
C ARG A 20 -17.09 -12.25 -11.49
N MET A 21 -17.22 -12.53 -10.20
CA MET A 21 -16.19 -12.16 -9.23
C MET A 21 -14.88 -12.90 -9.47
N CYS A 22 -13.77 -12.34 -8.98
CA CYS A 22 -12.46 -12.96 -9.06
C CYS A 22 -12.49 -14.31 -8.33
N SER A 23 -12.39 -15.40 -9.09
CA SER A 23 -12.34 -16.76 -8.55
C SER A 23 -11.13 -16.98 -7.64
N GLY A 24 -10.06 -16.19 -7.83
CA GLY A 24 -8.85 -16.22 -7.03
C GLY A 24 -8.88 -15.32 -5.78
N MET A 25 -10.00 -14.70 -5.43
CA MET A 25 -10.05 -13.73 -4.32
C MET A 25 -9.48 -14.30 -3.00
N ASN A 26 -9.80 -15.55 -2.67
CA ASN A 26 -9.30 -16.17 -1.45
C ASN A 26 -7.79 -16.42 -1.48
N VAL A 27 -7.27 -16.82 -2.65
CA VAL A 27 -5.83 -17.02 -2.85
C VAL A 27 -5.10 -15.68 -2.75
N ALA A 28 -5.59 -14.65 -3.44
CA ALA A 28 -5.02 -13.30 -3.39
C ALA A 28 -4.99 -12.76 -1.95
N TRP A 29 -6.04 -12.97 -1.17
CA TRP A 29 -6.05 -12.61 0.25
C TRP A 29 -5.05 -13.39 1.09
N ALA A 30 -4.91 -14.69 0.84
CA ALA A 30 -3.93 -15.51 1.53
C ALA A 30 -2.52 -15.03 1.22
N GLU A 31 -2.18 -14.83 -0.05
CA GLU A 31 -0.88 -14.34 -0.50
C GLU A 31 -0.55 -12.95 0.05
N LEU A 32 -1.47 -11.99 -0.03
CA LEU A 32 -1.28 -10.64 0.52
C LEU A 32 -0.94 -10.69 2.01
N ARG A 33 -1.65 -11.51 2.79
CA ARG A 33 -1.38 -11.66 4.23
C ARG A 33 -0.03 -12.33 4.48
N LEU A 34 0.29 -13.37 3.73
CA LEU A 34 1.51 -14.16 3.91
C LEU A 34 2.76 -13.36 3.56
N VAL A 35 2.73 -12.63 2.44
CA VAL A 35 3.79 -11.70 2.02
C VAL A 35 3.95 -10.59 3.06
N THR A 36 2.85 -9.96 3.49
CA THR A 36 2.91 -8.87 4.49
C THR A 36 3.51 -9.37 5.80
N ALA A 37 3.05 -10.52 6.32
CA ALA A 37 3.60 -11.11 7.52
C ALA A 37 5.08 -11.47 7.36
N ARG A 38 5.48 -11.98 6.19
CA ARG A 38 6.88 -12.32 5.94
C ARG A 38 7.78 -11.09 5.90
N VAL A 39 7.32 -10.02 5.28
CA VAL A 39 8.05 -8.74 5.23
C VAL A 39 8.24 -8.20 6.65
N TYR A 40 7.17 -8.03 7.42
CA TYR A 40 7.26 -7.41 8.75
C TYR A 40 7.81 -8.33 9.85
N SER A 41 7.93 -9.64 9.61
CA SER A 41 8.66 -10.55 10.52
C SER A 41 10.18 -10.56 10.29
N THR A 42 10.66 -9.97 9.20
CA THR A 42 12.08 -10.04 8.80
C THR A 42 12.73 -8.68 8.67
N TYR A 43 11.93 -7.65 8.37
CA TYR A 43 12.41 -6.32 8.07
C TYR A 43 11.74 -5.29 8.97
N GLU A 44 12.53 -4.34 9.44
CA GLU A 44 12.06 -3.05 9.94
C GLU A 44 11.84 -2.09 8.77
N THR A 45 10.78 -1.29 8.85
CA THR A 45 10.49 -0.26 7.85
C THR A 45 10.83 1.11 8.38
N GLY A 46 11.55 1.89 7.56
CA GLY A 46 11.81 3.30 7.80
C GLY A 46 11.52 4.13 6.56
N LEU A 47 11.36 5.44 6.74
CA LEU A 47 11.35 6.37 5.61
C LEU A 47 12.78 6.56 5.12
N ASP A 48 12.96 6.59 3.81
CA ASP A 48 14.26 6.91 3.23
C ASP A 48 14.63 8.38 3.58
N PRO A 49 15.86 8.65 4.05
CA PRO A 49 16.30 10.01 4.39
C PRO A 49 16.15 11.03 3.26
N VAL A 50 16.11 10.59 2.01
CA VAL A 50 15.87 11.45 0.83
C VAL A 50 14.49 12.12 0.90
N PHE A 51 13.53 11.55 1.63
CA PHE A 51 12.18 12.08 1.80
C PHE A 51 12.00 12.89 3.10
N LEU A 52 13.08 13.10 3.86
CA LEU A 52 13.07 13.82 5.13
C LEU A 52 13.82 15.14 5.02
N ASP A 53 13.27 16.19 5.62
CA ASP A 53 13.97 17.45 5.88
C ASP A 53 15.04 17.23 6.97
N LYS A 54 15.96 18.20 7.13
CA LYS A 54 17.01 18.21 8.17
C LYS A 54 16.46 18.09 9.60
N LYS A 55 15.17 18.37 9.79
CA LYS A 55 14.43 18.25 11.06
C LYS A 55 13.72 16.90 11.24
N GLY A 56 13.86 15.97 10.28
CA GLY A 56 13.19 14.66 10.29
C GLY A 56 11.71 14.70 9.90
N ALA A 57 11.19 15.84 9.43
CA ALA A 57 9.84 15.94 8.88
C ALA A 57 9.80 15.51 7.41
N LEU A 58 8.66 14.99 6.93
CA LEU A 58 8.47 14.69 5.52
C LEU A 58 8.64 15.94 4.64
N LEU A 59 9.36 15.80 3.53
CA LEU A 59 9.52 16.87 2.54
C LEU A 59 8.16 17.33 1.99
N PRO A 60 8.00 18.62 1.65
CA PRO A 60 6.77 19.12 1.05
C PRO A 60 6.48 18.42 -0.29
N GLU A 61 5.19 18.32 -0.63
CA GLU A 61 4.72 17.53 -1.78
C GLU A 61 5.41 17.91 -3.11
N LYS A 62 5.64 19.20 -3.34
CA LYS A 62 6.31 19.70 -4.56
C LYS A 62 7.71 19.11 -4.76
N GLU A 63 8.44 18.90 -3.67
CA GLU A 63 9.79 18.32 -3.72
C GLU A 63 9.73 16.80 -3.84
N ARG A 64 8.71 16.15 -3.25
CA ARG A 64 8.49 14.70 -3.38
C ARG A 64 8.10 14.28 -4.81
N GLN A 65 7.35 15.13 -5.51
CA GLN A 65 6.95 14.91 -6.91
C GLN A 65 8.14 14.82 -7.88
N GLN A 66 9.33 15.30 -7.50
CA GLN A 66 10.54 15.14 -8.32
C GLN A 66 11.05 13.68 -8.34
N TYR A 67 10.80 12.91 -7.28
CA TYR A 67 11.32 11.55 -7.18
C TYR A 67 10.47 10.57 -8.00
N PHE A 68 9.15 10.74 -8.04
CA PHE A 68 8.27 9.89 -8.85
C PHE A 68 7.98 10.53 -10.23
N PRO A 69 8.07 9.84 -11.38
CA PRO A 69 8.60 8.48 -11.63
C PRO A 69 10.08 8.46 -12.08
N PHE A 70 10.77 9.61 -12.10
CA PHE A 70 12.04 9.77 -12.83
C PHE A 70 13.29 9.34 -12.04
N LYS A 71 13.22 9.28 -10.70
CA LYS A 71 14.25 8.68 -9.86
C LYS A 71 13.60 7.53 -9.10
N MET A 72 13.99 6.28 -9.34
CA MET A 72 13.52 5.13 -8.57
C MET A 72 14.06 5.18 -7.12
N ALA A 73 13.67 6.19 -6.36
CA ALA A 73 13.86 6.33 -4.93
C ALA A 73 12.53 5.95 -4.29
N GLU A 74 12.48 4.77 -3.69
CA GLU A 74 11.31 4.30 -2.96
C GLU A 74 11.24 5.02 -1.61
N PRO A 75 10.08 5.55 -1.20
CA PRO A 75 9.94 6.29 0.06
C PRO A 75 10.09 5.39 1.29
N ILE A 76 9.84 4.09 1.15
CA ILE A 76 9.90 3.11 2.23
C ILE A 76 11.12 2.23 2.03
N ARG A 77 11.99 2.19 3.03
CA ARG A 77 13.15 1.30 3.08
C ARG A 77 12.85 0.14 4.02
N PHE A 78 13.19 -1.07 3.58
CA PHE A 78 13.16 -2.29 4.38
C PHE A 78 14.58 -2.64 4.83
N VAL A 79 14.83 -2.67 6.13
CA VAL A 79 16.12 -3.03 6.74
C VAL A 79 15.95 -4.36 7.44
N LYS A 80 16.77 -5.36 7.10
CA LYS A 80 16.67 -6.69 7.70
C LYS A 80 17.06 -6.64 9.18
N ILE A 81 16.24 -7.27 10.03
CA ILE A 81 16.51 -7.49 11.47
C ILE A 81 17.58 -8.58 11.63
#